data_AF-A0AA88WUA6-F1
#
_entry.id   AF-A0AA88WUA6-F1
#
_cell.length_a   1.000
_cell.length_b   1.000
_cell.length_c   1.000
_cell.angle_alpha   90.00
_cell.angle_beta   90.00
_cell.angle_gamma   90.00
#
_symmetry.space_group_name_H-M   'P 1'
#
loop_
_entity.id
_entity.type
_entity.pdbx_description
1 polymer ?
#
loop_
_entity_poly.entity_id
_entity_poly.type
_entity_poly.pdbx_seq_one_letter_code
_entity_poly.pdbx_strand_id
1 'polypeptide(L)'
;MPVRVVETSAAPSQAPGANVGLASPQACTLLGVGQAFSGTQNVSSPKKDEAWRVNVRIQGCDLDHGYLCGTMEALNVPMADTPVVTFWEGEIVDTKNHTFFTNKWKATSEVDIEHWTKFPSFAPLLSQVKVDGGKSLDLSSYHYIFMRWKEQYFVNVGTDCGLTIAGFYYVCFSCSDGSINGFYYDPNSSEKADFHALSDQKGTFCMESLFCNEVWLMSPSSPIVTANNDMHTPYNGGETGFCSRRSCFFTTKEDCEQAFEICMRKEQSYMPGPRYADHLESNDLIKVARFRAIQWFIHSRRRLNLSIGTVFSAANYFDRFISANQCHGWKYWMIELLSVACLSIASKFGETAPLSLNETQMEGLDHEFQSSLIQQMELTLLKNLEWRLGCITSSSYVELLTWNIEFLIKPLSLEGLTVRLTELLLRALLDYKLLAFRPSVVALSALSCLLEENLPSTSGACLAQLTNLISEEQMENISKCKKTMNEKLVDQLQNLAAPLHSFSYPSSPVTVLTRDQSEMCDHQVDFITLFTVPCSNINLKLAGRKRAAER
;
A
#
# COMPACT_ATOMS: atom_id res chain seq x y z
N MET A 1 15.77 -29.07 12.29
CA MET A 1 17.21 -29.03 11.97
C MET A 1 17.40 -28.04 10.82
N PRO A 2 18.02 -26.87 11.04
CA PRO A 2 18.29 -25.93 9.96
C PRO A 2 19.64 -26.25 9.32
N VAL A 3 19.66 -26.38 8.00
CA VAL A 3 20.90 -26.49 7.21
C VAL A 3 21.46 -25.07 7.02
N ARG A 4 22.62 -24.82 7.63
CA ARG A 4 23.43 -23.61 7.45
C ARG A 4 24.04 -23.61 6.04
N VAL A 5 23.91 -22.50 5.32
CA VAL A 5 24.77 -22.19 4.16
C VAL A 5 26.00 -21.48 4.69
N VAL A 6 27.17 -22.00 4.34
CA VAL A 6 28.49 -21.53 4.74
C VAL A 6 28.90 -20.38 3.83
N GLU A 7 29.25 -19.22 4.42
CA GLU A 7 29.98 -18.16 3.73
C GLU A 7 31.42 -18.60 3.49
N THR A 8 31.87 -18.57 2.24
CA THR A 8 33.29 -18.61 1.89
C THR A 8 33.66 -17.39 1.06
N SER A 9 34.48 -16.53 1.64
CA SER A 9 35.19 -15.43 1.01
C SER A 9 36.33 -15.92 0.11
N ALA A 10 36.41 -15.41 -1.12
CA ALA A 10 37.67 -15.15 -1.82
C ALA A 10 37.42 -14.21 -3.01
N ALA A 11 37.96 -13.00 -2.94
CA ALA A 11 38.06 -12.09 -4.09
C ALA A 11 39.28 -12.47 -4.95
N PRO A 12 39.19 -12.32 -6.29
CA PRO A 12 40.37 -12.03 -7.08
C PRO A 12 40.26 -10.70 -7.85
N SER A 13 41.34 -9.93 -7.70
CA SER A 13 41.89 -8.85 -8.51
C SER A 13 41.27 -8.55 -9.89
N GLN A 14 40.96 -7.27 -10.09
CA GLN A 14 40.68 -6.63 -11.39
C GLN A 14 41.89 -6.65 -12.33
N ALA A 15 41.63 -6.84 -13.63
CA ALA A 15 42.45 -6.36 -14.74
C ALA A 15 41.53 -5.70 -15.79
N PRO A 16 41.97 -4.63 -16.49
CA PRO A 16 41.09 -3.73 -17.23
C PRO A 16 40.94 -4.15 -18.70
N GLY A 17 39.71 -4.11 -19.24
CA GLY A 17 39.51 -4.30 -20.67
C GLY A 17 38.05 -4.32 -21.12
N ALA A 18 37.67 -3.26 -21.85
CA ALA A 18 36.50 -3.12 -22.73
C ALA A 18 35.10 -3.25 -22.08
N ASN A 19 34.59 -2.12 -21.59
CA ASN A 19 33.15 -1.87 -21.48
C ASN A 19 32.50 -1.97 -22.88
N VAL A 20 31.81 -3.08 -23.14
CA VAL A 20 30.67 -3.08 -24.06
C VAL A 20 29.46 -3.30 -23.18
N GLY A 21 28.83 -2.20 -22.77
CA GLY A 21 27.56 -2.26 -22.05
C GLY A 21 26.50 -2.85 -22.97
N LEU A 22 26.21 -4.15 -22.81
CA LEU A 22 24.99 -4.72 -23.38
C LEU A 22 23.81 -4.17 -22.58
N ALA A 23 23.10 -3.23 -23.19
CA ALA A 23 21.88 -2.63 -22.69
C ALA A 23 20.85 -3.71 -22.31
N SER A 24 20.09 -3.45 -21.25
CA SER A 24 18.88 -4.20 -20.93
C SER A 24 17.89 -4.15 -22.12
N PRO A 25 17.02 -5.15 -22.31
CA PRO A 25 15.93 -5.05 -23.27
C PRO A 25 15.15 -3.75 -23.09
N GLN A 26 14.73 -3.13 -24.19
CA GLN A 26 13.89 -1.93 -24.18
C GLN A 26 12.71 -2.12 -23.22
N ALA A 27 12.41 -1.10 -22.39
CA ALA A 27 11.33 -1.15 -21.42
C ALA A 27 9.99 -1.44 -22.12
N CYS A 28 9.56 -2.71 -22.08
CA CYS A 28 8.27 -3.11 -22.61
C CYS A 28 7.20 -2.84 -21.54
N THR A 29 6.43 -1.77 -21.70
CA THR A 29 5.34 -1.42 -20.78
C THR A 29 4.22 -2.48 -20.74
N LEU A 30 4.18 -3.38 -21.73
CA LEU A 30 3.17 -4.42 -21.88
C LEU A 30 3.55 -5.74 -21.20
N LEU A 31 4.81 -5.94 -20.81
CA LEU A 31 5.26 -7.11 -20.03
C LEU A 31 5.71 -6.64 -18.64
N GLY A 32 4.73 -6.41 -17.76
CA GLY A 32 4.95 -5.89 -16.41
C GLY A 32 4.17 -6.67 -15.36
N VAL A 33 4.61 -6.53 -14.11
CA VAL A 33 3.89 -7.09 -12.95
C VAL A 33 2.45 -6.67 -13.03
N GLY A 34 1.56 -7.65 -12.95
CA GLY A 34 0.13 -7.52 -12.88
C GLY A 34 -0.62 -7.60 -14.23
N GLN A 35 0.09 -7.61 -15.36
CA GLN A 35 -0.53 -7.65 -16.69
C GLN A 35 -1.35 -8.93 -16.82
N ALA A 36 -2.53 -8.80 -17.42
CA ALA A 36 -3.46 -9.90 -17.58
C ALA A 36 -3.71 -10.15 -19.07
N PHE A 37 -3.67 -11.42 -19.44
CA PHE A 37 -3.82 -11.86 -20.82
C PHE A 37 -4.93 -12.90 -20.86
N SER A 38 -5.86 -12.73 -21.79
CA SER A 38 -6.90 -13.73 -22.06
C SER A 38 -6.59 -14.43 -23.36
N GLY A 39 -6.75 -15.74 -23.38
CA GLY A 39 -6.46 -16.55 -24.54
C GLY A 39 -7.17 -17.88 -24.53
N THR A 40 -6.73 -18.73 -25.43
CA THR A 40 -7.18 -20.11 -25.56
C THR A 40 -5.99 -21.04 -25.55
N GLN A 41 -6.11 -22.13 -24.80
CA GLN A 41 -5.20 -23.26 -24.89
C GLN A 41 -5.89 -24.35 -25.68
N ASN A 42 -5.21 -24.81 -26.73
CA ASN A 42 -5.67 -25.88 -27.60
C ASN A 42 -4.82 -27.11 -27.31
N VAL A 43 -5.48 -28.22 -26.96
CA VAL A 43 -4.84 -29.51 -26.76
C VAL A 43 -5.30 -30.44 -27.87
N SER A 44 -4.33 -30.85 -28.67
CA SER A 44 -4.53 -31.79 -29.75
C SER A 44 -4.01 -33.17 -29.31
N SER A 45 -4.94 -34.12 -29.21
CA SER A 45 -4.65 -35.52 -28.94
C SER A 45 -5.11 -36.38 -30.12
N PRO A 46 -4.57 -37.59 -30.33
CA PRO A 46 -5.03 -38.48 -31.39
C PRO A 46 -6.52 -38.87 -31.28
N LYS A 47 -7.16 -38.61 -30.14
CA LYS A 47 -8.52 -39.04 -29.82
C LYS A 47 -9.54 -37.90 -29.83
N LYS A 48 -9.11 -36.66 -29.59
CA LYS A 48 -9.99 -35.49 -29.46
C LYS A 48 -9.17 -34.19 -29.45
N ASP A 49 -9.73 -33.17 -30.10
CA ASP A 49 -9.26 -31.78 -29.97
C ASP A 49 -10.10 -31.07 -28.92
N GLU A 50 -9.42 -30.42 -27.98
CA GLU A 50 -10.06 -29.67 -26.90
C GLU A 50 -9.48 -28.27 -26.83
N ALA A 51 -10.33 -27.29 -26.56
CA ALA A 51 -9.93 -25.90 -26.41
C ALA A 51 -10.62 -25.32 -25.19
N TRP A 52 -9.84 -24.70 -24.31
CA TRP A 52 -10.38 -23.99 -23.15
C TRP A 52 -9.82 -22.58 -23.07
N ARG A 53 -10.61 -21.70 -22.44
CA ARG A 53 -10.18 -20.32 -22.21
C ARG A 53 -9.19 -20.31 -21.07
N VAL A 54 -8.13 -19.52 -21.22
CA VAL A 54 -7.10 -19.37 -20.22
C VAL A 54 -6.86 -17.89 -19.95
N ASN A 55 -6.76 -17.54 -18.67
CA ASN A 55 -6.35 -16.22 -18.23
C ASN A 55 -4.98 -16.33 -17.57
N VAL A 56 -4.01 -15.54 -18.03
CA VAL A 56 -2.68 -15.47 -17.44
C VAL A 56 -2.53 -14.13 -16.74
N ARG A 57 -1.97 -14.13 -15.54
CA ARG A 57 -1.63 -12.91 -14.80
C ARG A 57 -0.18 -12.95 -14.36
N ILE A 58 0.60 -11.94 -14.76
CA ILE A 58 1.95 -11.73 -14.24
C ILE A 58 1.84 -11.20 -12.80
N GLN A 59 2.60 -11.72 -11.85
CA GLN A 59 2.58 -11.32 -10.43
C GLN A 59 3.95 -10.85 -9.93
N GLY A 60 5.03 -11.35 -10.53
CA GLY A 60 6.39 -10.89 -10.29
C GLY A 60 7.14 -10.77 -11.61
N CYS A 61 8.02 -9.79 -11.71
CA CYS A 61 8.90 -9.57 -12.87
C CYS A 61 10.18 -8.91 -12.37
N ASP A 62 11.29 -9.60 -12.55
CA ASP A 62 12.64 -9.16 -12.25
C ASP A 62 13.47 -9.33 -13.52
N LEU A 63 13.55 -8.26 -14.30
CA LEU A 63 14.24 -8.25 -15.58
C LEU A 63 15.76 -8.37 -15.42
N ASP A 64 16.31 -7.94 -14.28
CA ASP A 64 17.75 -7.97 -14.02
C ASP A 64 18.24 -9.41 -13.80
N HIS A 65 17.41 -10.24 -13.16
CA HIS A 65 17.68 -11.66 -12.95
C HIS A 65 17.00 -12.58 -13.98
N GLY A 66 16.33 -12.00 -14.99
CA GLY A 66 15.65 -12.77 -16.04
C GLY A 66 14.51 -13.65 -15.49
N TYR A 67 13.82 -13.20 -14.44
CA TYR A 67 12.78 -13.96 -13.75
C TYR A 67 11.41 -13.29 -13.90
N LEU A 68 10.37 -14.10 -14.00
CA LEU A 68 9.00 -13.65 -13.81
C LEU A 68 8.16 -14.75 -13.17
N CYS A 69 7.01 -14.43 -12.61
CA CYS A 69 6.09 -15.45 -12.10
C CYS A 69 4.66 -14.95 -12.17
N GLY A 70 3.71 -15.86 -12.03
CA GLY A 70 2.31 -15.52 -12.18
C GLY A 70 1.36 -16.67 -11.90
N THR A 71 0.10 -16.41 -12.22
CA THR A 71 -0.95 -17.44 -12.18
C THR A 71 -1.52 -17.65 -13.58
N MET A 72 -1.96 -18.88 -13.82
CA MET A 72 -2.70 -19.27 -15.01
C MET A 72 -4.02 -19.88 -14.56
N GLU A 73 -5.13 -19.36 -15.06
CA GLU A 73 -6.48 -19.83 -14.75
C GLU A 73 -7.08 -20.45 -16.02
N ALA A 74 -7.31 -21.76 -15.99
CA ALA A 74 -8.00 -22.50 -17.04
C ALA A 74 -9.51 -22.58 -16.73
N LEU A 75 -10.32 -22.06 -17.65
CA LEU A 75 -11.78 -21.99 -17.56
C LEU A 75 -12.42 -23.06 -18.43
N ASN A 76 -13.49 -23.68 -17.95
CA ASN A 76 -14.24 -24.74 -18.66
C ASN A 76 -13.37 -25.97 -19.00
N VAL A 77 -12.44 -26.33 -18.11
CA VAL A 77 -11.66 -27.57 -18.22
C VAL A 77 -12.62 -28.76 -18.16
N PRO A 78 -12.53 -29.72 -19.11
CA PRO A 78 -13.36 -30.92 -19.07
C PRO A 78 -13.16 -31.66 -17.73
N MET A 79 -14.26 -31.96 -17.04
CA MET A 79 -14.29 -32.64 -15.72
C MET A 79 -14.01 -31.76 -14.48
N ALA A 80 -13.82 -30.44 -14.62
CA ALA A 80 -13.71 -29.53 -13.48
C ALA A 80 -14.97 -28.67 -13.29
N ASP A 81 -15.56 -28.70 -12.09
CA ASP A 81 -16.73 -27.86 -11.74
C ASP A 81 -16.36 -26.39 -11.48
N THR A 82 -15.07 -26.12 -11.29
CA THR A 82 -14.52 -24.79 -11.02
C THR A 82 -13.30 -24.53 -11.90
N PRO A 83 -12.97 -23.25 -12.19
CA PRO A 83 -11.73 -22.91 -12.90
C PRO A 83 -10.51 -23.51 -12.19
N VAL A 84 -9.53 -24.01 -12.95
CA VAL A 84 -8.28 -24.55 -12.38
C VAL A 84 -7.22 -23.46 -12.42
N VAL A 85 -6.66 -23.13 -11.26
CA VAL A 85 -5.61 -22.10 -11.13
C VAL A 85 -4.30 -22.76 -10.77
N THR A 86 -3.24 -22.44 -11.52
CA THR A 86 -1.86 -22.88 -11.25
C THR A 86 -0.95 -21.68 -11.04
N PHE A 87 0.06 -21.85 -10.20
CA PHE A 87 1.16 -20.89 -10.06
C PHE A 87 2.33 -21.35 -10.93
N TRP A 88 2.95 -20.42 -11.63
CA TRP A 88 4.08 -20.68 -12.52
C TRP A 88 5.22 -19.69 -12.30
N GLU A 89 6.43 -20.17 -12.56
CA GLU A 89 7.66 -19.37 -12.60
C GLU A 89 8.22 -19.39 -14.01
N GLY A 90 8.79 -18.27 -14.42
CA GLY A 90 9.24 -18.01 -15.76
C GLY A 90 10.70 -17.56 -15.81
N GLU A 91 11.39 -18.00 -16.85
CA GLU A 91 12.72 -17.52 -17.22
C GLU A 91 12.62 -16.67 -18.48
N ILE A 92 13.22 -15.48 -18.47
CA ILE A 92 13.38 -14.60 -19.63
C ILE A 92 14.69 -14.96 -20.32
N VAL A 93 14.62 -15.24 -21.61
CA VAL A 93 15.81 -15.50 -22.44
C VAL A 93 16.43 -14.17 -22.82
N ASP A 94 17.44 -13.76 -22.05
CA ASP A 94 18.13 -12.47 -22.15
C ASP A 94 19.60 -12.59 -22.56
N THR A 95 20.05 -13.81 -22.85
CA THR A 95 21.43 -14.20 -23.21
C THR A 95 22.48 -13.99 -22.10
N LYS A 96 22.08 -13.44 -20.94
CA LYS A 96 22.92 -13.19 -19.76
C LYS A 96 22.64 -14.21 -18.66
N ASN A 97 21.41 -14.22 -18.17
CA ASN A 97 20.92 -15.13 -17.13
C ASN A 97 20.48 -16.45 -17.76
N HIS A 98 19.78 -16.37 -18.90
CA HIS A 98 19.27 -17.55 -19.58
C HIS A 98 19.47 -17.51 -21.09
N THR A 99 19.84 -18.67 -21.66
CA THR A 99 20.03 -18.87 -23.10
C THR A 99 18.82 -19.56 -23.74
N PHE A 100 18.83 -19.76 -25.06
CA PHE A 100 17.79 -20.53 -25.75
C PHE A 100 17.90 -22.04 -25.49
N PHE A 101 19.03 -22.53 -24.99
CA PHE A 101 19.15 -23.92 -24.52
C PHE A 101 18.77 -24.04 -23.05
N THR A 102 17.80 -24.91 -22.78
CA THR A 102 17.14 -25.07 -21.48
C THR A 102 18.03 -25.85 -20.51
N ASN A 103 18.65 -26.95 -20.95
CA ASN A 103 19.54 -27.81 -20.13
C ASN A 103 18.93 -28.32 -18.81
N LYS A 104 17.61 -28.29 -18.69
CA LYS A 104 16.82 -28.77 -17.54
C LYS A 104 15.47 -29.26 -18.03
N TRP A 105 14.66 -29.82 -17.12
CA TRP A 105 13.33 -30.36 -17.43
C TRP A 105 13.32 -31.39 -18.58
N LYS A 106 14.45 -32.11 -18.76
CA LYS A 106 14.70 -33.09 -19.83
C LYS A 106 14.62 -32.54 -21.27
N ALA A 107 14.62 -31.23 -21.47
CA ALA A 107 14.73 -30.63 -22.80
C ALA A 107 16.19 -30.61 -23.26
N THR A 108 16.47 -31.21 -24.43
CA THR A 108 17.77 -31.15 -25.10
C THR A 108 17.83 -29.95 -26.06
N SER A 109 19.02 -29.62 -26.56
CA SER A 109 19.21 -28.57 -27.57
C SER A 109 18.36 -28.79 -28.83
N GLU A 110 18.16 -30.04 -29.23
CA GLU A 110 17.33 -30.40 -30.38
C GLU A 110 15.86 -30.12 -30.12
N VAL A 111 15.37 -30.46 -28.92
CA VAL A 111 14.00 -30.16 -28.48
C VAL A 111 13.79 -28.65 -28.40
N ASP A 112 14.75 -27.92 -27.83
CA ASP A 112 14.70 -26.45 -27.77
C ASP A 112 14.60 -25.84 -29.17
N ILE A 113 15.46 -26.26 -30.10
CA ILE A 113 15.42 -25.78 -31.50
C ILE A 113 14.07 -26.12 -32.15
N GLU A 114 13.58 -27.35 -31.98
CA GLU A 114 12.28 -27.76 -32.53
C GLU A 114 11.16 -26.85 -32.02
N HIS A 115 11.12 -26.53 -30.73
CA HIS A 115 10.06 -25.70 -30.15
C HIS A 115 10.22 -24.23 -30.51
N TRP A 116 11.43 -23.68 -30.44
CA TRP A 116 11.68 -22.29 -30.78
C TRP A 116 11.39 -21.99 -32.26
N THR A 117 11.66 -22.93 -33.17
CA THR A 117 11.36 -22.76 -34.61
C THR A 117 9.86 -22.70 -34.94
N LYS A 118 8.97 -23.06 -34.00
CA LYS A 118 7.52 -22.84 -34.15
C LYS A 118 7.14 -21.36 -34.12
N PHE A 119 7.98 -20.50 -33.55
CA PHE A 119 7.77 -19.05 -33.56
C PHE A 119 8.41 -18.41 -34.79
N PRO A 120 7.64 -17.73 -35.67
CA PRO A 120 8.21 -17.03 -36.82
C PRO A 120 9.26 -15.98 -36.43
N SER A 121 9.06 -15.33 -35.27
CA SER A 121 10.01 -14.36 -34.70
C SER A 121 11.34 -14.98 -34.30
N PHE A 122 11.46 -16.31 -34.19
CA PHE A 122 12.74 -16.96 -33.90
C PHE A 122 13.61 -17.20 -35.13
N ALA A 123 13.02 -17.20 -36.33
CA ALA A 123 13.72 -17.56 -37.57
C ALA A 123 15.03 -16.76 -37.81
N PRO A 124 15.12 -15.44 -37.54
CA PRO A 124 16.36 -14.68 -37.69
C PRO A 124 17.47 -15.08 -36.72
N LEU A 125 17.12 -15.69 -35.58
CA LEU A 125 18.06 -16.04 -34.51
C LEU A 125 18.62 -17.46 -34.66
N LEU A 126 17.94 -18.32 -35.43
CA LEU A 126 18.20 -19.76 -35.54
C LEU A 126 19.68 -20.12 -35.81
N SER A 127 20.30 -19.44 -36.77
CA SER A 127 21.68 -19.73 -37.18
C SER A 127 22.66 -19.55 -36.02
N GLN A 128 22.50 -18.48 -35.24
CA GLN A 128 23.38 -18.21 -34.11
C GLN A 128 23.06 -19.13 -32.93
N VAL A 129 21.77 -19.35 -32.64
CA VAL A 129 21.35 -20.24 -31.55
C VAL A 129 21.86 -21.67 -31.75
N LYS A 130 21.89 -22.18 -32.98
CA LYS A 130 22.48 -23.51 -33.28
C LYS A 130 23.97 -23.61 -32.93
N VAL A 131 24.70 -22.50 -32.96
CA VAL A 131 26.14 -22.48 -32.71
C VAL A 131 26.44 -22.44 -31.22
N ASP A 132 25.79 -21.56 -30.46
CA ASP A 132 26.16 -21.27 -29.08
C ASP A 132 25.00 -21.17 -28.08
N GLY A 133 23.79 -21.55 -28.48
CA GLY A 133 22.57 -21.39 -27.67
C GLY A 133 22.06 -19.95 -27.59
N GLY A 134 22.61 -19.04 -28.42
CA GLY A 134 22.24 -17.63 -28.46
C GLY A 134 23.04 -16.75 -27.51
N LYS A 135 24.15 -17.24 -26.94
CA LYS A 135 24.98 -16.50 -25.98
C LYS A 135 25.58 -15.23 -26.56
N SER A 136 25.85 -15.20 -27.87
CA SER A 136 26.39 -14.03 -28.56
C SER A 136 25.33 -13.12 -29.18
N LEU A 137 24.04 -13.42 -29.00
CA LEU A 137 22.96 -12.57 -29.51
C LEU A 137 22.76 -11.34 -28.63
N ASP A 138 22.59 -10.19 -29.28
CA ASP A 138 22.07 -8.98 -28.66
C ASP A 138 20.56 -8.89 -28.90
N LEU A 139 19.78 -9.05 -27.83
CA LEU A 139 18.32 -8.97 -27.85
C LEU A 139 17.79 -7.62 -27.36
N SER A 140 18.67 -6.67 -27.05
CA SER A 140 18.27 -5.40 -26.40
C SER A 140 17.27 -4.57 -27.22
N SER A 141 17.38 -4.64 -28.55
CA SER A 141 16.52 -3.96 -29.52
C SER A 141 15.51 -4.89 -30.21
N TYR A 142 15.43 -6.15 -29.80
CA TYR A 142 14.53 -7.11 -30.44
C TYR A 142 13.09 -6.92 -29.98
N HIS A 143 12.14 -6.88 -30.91
CA HIS A 143 10.73 -6.61 -30.62
C HIS A 143 9.97 -7.80 -30.00
N TYR A 144 10.65 -8.92 -29.76
CA TYR A 144 10.07 -10.13 -29.17
C TYR A 144 10.89 -10.57 -27.97
N ILE A 145 10.18 -10.93 -26.89
CA ILE A 145 10.77 -11.48 -25.68
C ILE A 145 10.44 -12.98 -25.64
N PHE A 146 11.48 -13.80 -25.56
CA PHE A 146 11.34 -15.24 -25.43
C PHE A 146 11.43 -15.64 -23.96
N MET A 147 10.57 -16.54 -23.52
CA MET A 147 10.48 -16.98 -22.14
C MET A 147 10.20 -18.48 -22.04
N ARG A 148 10.48 -19.07 -20.87
CA ARG A 148 10.02 -20.42 -20.52
C ARG A 148 9.21 -20.36 -19.24
N TRP A 149 8.00 -20.88 -19.23
CA TRP A 149 7.13 -20.89 -18.02
C TRP A 149 6.94 -22.31 -17.50
N LYS A 150 7.20 -22.51 -16.21
CA LYS A 150 7.07 -23.78 -15.52
C LYS A 150 6.05 -23.65 -14.39
N GLU A 151 4.96 -24.39 -14.52
CA GLU A 151 3.96 -24.53 -13.45
C GLU A 151 4.57 -25.32 -12.27
N GLN A 152 4.37 -24.79 -11.06
CA GLN A 152 4.95 -25.32 -9.83
C GLN A 152 3.91 -26.08 -9.00
N TYR A 153 2.71 -25.53 -8.87
CA TYR A 153 1.63 -26.14 -8.08
C TYR A 153 0.24 -25.61 -8.47
N PHE A 154 -0.78 -26.39 -8.17
CA PHE A 154 -2.19 -25.97 -8.22
C PHE A 154 -2.52 -25.09 -7.01
N VAL A 155 -3.30 -24.04 -7.23
CA VAL A 155 -3.63 -23.03 -6.21
C VAL A 155 -4.95 -23.36 -5.52
N ASN A 156 -5.97 -23.76 -6.29
CA ASN A 156 -7.35 -23.90 -5.80
C ASN A 156 -7.93 -25.32 -5.94
N VAL A 157 -7.19 -26.25 -6.54
CA VAL A 157 -7.60 -27.64 -6.71
C VAL A 157 -6.47 -28.59 -6.27
N GLY A 158 -6.82 -29.81 -5.89
CA GLY A 158 -5.85 -30.87 -5.66
C GLY A 158 -5.30 -31.47 -6.96
N THR A 159 -4.32 -32.37 -6.85
CA THR A 159 -3.72 -33.10 -7.98
C THR A 159 -4.70 -34.02 -8.72
N ASP A 160 -5.90 -34.22 -8.16
CA ASP A 160 -6.92 -35.14 -8.67
C ASP A 160 -7.83 -34.50 -9.74
N CYS A 161 -7.55 -33.25 -10.15
CA CYS A 161 -8.33 -32.50 -11.14
C CYS A 161 -8.13 -32.96 -12.60
N GLY A 162 -7.33 -34.00 -12.84
CA GLY A 162 -7.14 -34.59 -14.17
C GLY A 162 -6.21 -33.80 -15.11
N LEU A 163 -5.62 -32.70 -14.66
CA LEU A 163 -4.61 -31.93 -15.40
C LEU A 163 -3.19 -32.26 -14.91
N THR A 164 -2.21 -32.19 -15.82
CA THR A 164 -0.79 -32.36 -15.51
C THR A 164 -0.03 -31.04 -15.66
N ILE A 165 0.83 -30.76 -14.68
CA ILE A 165 1.78 -29.63 -14.69
C ILE A 165 3.23 -30.11 -14.82
N ALA A 166 3.44 -31.34 -15.32
CA ALA A 166 4.75 -31.97 -15.38
C ALA A 166 5.72 -31.31 -16.39
N GLY A 167 5.19 -30.83 -17.51
CA GLY A 167 5.93 -30.11 -18.55
C GLY A 167 6.15 -28.62 -18.29
N PHE A 168 6.54 -27.88 -19.32
CA PHE A 168 6.71 -26.43 -19.29
C PHE A 168 6.36 -25.81 -20.65
N TYR A 169 6.19 -24.51 -20.69
CA TYR A 169 5.84 -23.77 -21.90
C TYR A 169 7.05 -23.02 -22.44
N TYR A 170 7.30 -23.14 -23.74
CA TYR A 170 8.07 -22.17 -24.50
C TYR A 170 7.14 -21.01 -24.84
N VAL A 171 7.53 -19.77 -24.59
CA VAL A 171 6.66 -18.60 -24.72
C VAL A 171 7.36 -17.50 -25.50
N CYS A 172 6.62 -16.84 -26.38
CA CYS A 172 7.05 -15.68 -27.15
C CYS A 172 6.06 -14.53 -26.92
N PHE A 173 6.58 -13.40 -26.48
CA PHE A 173 5.84 -12.19 -26.20
C PHE A 173 6.21 -11.10 -27.22
N SER A 174 5.22 -10.46 -27.81
CA SER A 174 5.42 -9.35 -28.75
C SER A 174 5.36 -8.01 -28.02
N CYS A 175 6.46 -7.26 -28.05
CA CYS A 175 6.54 -5.92 -27.46
C CYS A 175 5.69 -4.88 -28.18
N SER A 176 5.22 -5.19 -29.40
CA SER A 176 4.46 -4.24 -30.23
C SER A 176 2.96 -4.24 -29.94
N ASP A 177 2.38 -5.41 -29.65
CA ASP A 177 0.92 -5.57 -29.46
C ASP A 177 0.54 -6.32 -28.17
N GLY A 178 1.53 -6.80 -27.41
CA GLY A 178 1.32 -7.55 -26.17
C GLY A 178 0.76 -8.95 -26.39
N SER A 179 0.84 -9.50 -27.61
CA SER A 179 0.44 -10.88 -27.87
C SER A 179 1.41 -11.88 -27.23
N ILE A 180 0.84 -12.97 -26.69
CA ILE A 180 1.57 -14.07 -26.07
C ILE A 180 1.24 -15.35 -26.81
N ASN A 181 2.27 -16.00 -27.35
CA ASN A 181 2.14 -17.32 -27.97
C ASN A 181 3.00 -18.29 -27.17
N GLY A 182 2.54 -19.52 -27.00
CA GLY A 182 3.29 -20.54 -26.29
C GLY A 182 3.04 -21.95 -26.79
N PHE A 183 4.03 -22.81 -26.57
CA PHE A 183 3.98 -24.23 -26.91
C PHE A 183 4.39 -25.04 -25.69
N TYR A 184 3.54 -25.98 -25.29
CA TYR A 184 3.80 -26.86 -24.17
C TYR A 184 4.71 -28.02 -24.58
N TYR A 185 5.62 -28.37 -23.69
CA TYR A 185 6.48 -29.55 -23.81
C TYR A 185 6.41 -30.36 -22.51
N ASP A 186 6.02 -31.63 -22.63
CA ASP A 186 6.16 -32.63 -21.56
C ASP A 186 6.88 -33.86 -22.12
N PRO A 187 8.06 -34.23 -21.57
CA PRO A 187 8.82 -35.38 -22.03
C PRO A 187 8.10 -36.73 -21.82
N ASN A 188 7.05 -36.77 -20.99
CA ASN A 188 6.30 -37.98 -20.68
C ASN A 188 4.94 -38.04 -21.40
N SER A 189 4.59 -37.02 -22.18
CA SER A 189 3.32 -36.95 -22.91
C SER A 189 3.52 -37.01 -24.42
N SER A 190 2.60 -37.67 -25.12
CA SER A 190 2.49 -37.63 -26.59
C SER A 190 1.55 -36.54 -27.09
N GLU A 191 0.92 -35.79 -26.19
CA GLU A 191 -0.08 -34.76 -26.50
C GLU A 191 0.61 -33.44 -26.83
N LYS A 192 0.11 -32.74 -27.87
CA LYS A 192 0.61 -31.43 -28.26
C LYS A 192 -0.37 -30.37 -27.80
N ALA A 193 0.09 -29.47 -26.94
CA ALA A 193 -0.71 -28.36 -26.42
C ALA A 193 -0.08 -27.02 -26.81
N ASP A 194 -0.89 -26.16 -27.41
CA ASP A 194 -0.48 -24.84 -27.91
C ASP A 194 -1.33 -23.76 -27.21
N PHE A 195 -0.73 -22.62 -26.90
CA PHE A 195 -1.33 -21.52 -26.17
C PHE A 195 -1.24 -20.22 -26.97
N HIS A 196 -2.37 -19.55 -27.16
CA HIS A 196 -2.44 -18.24 -27.81
C HIS A 196 -3.26 -17.29 -26.94
N ALA A 197 -2.67 -16.18 -26.53
CA ALA A 197 -3.33 -15.11 -25.79
C ALA A 197 -3.03 -13.74 -26.39
N LEU A 198 -4.03 -12.87 -26.34
CA LEU A 198 -3.93 -11.49 -26.80
C LEU A 198 -4.10 -10.56 -25.61
N SER A 199 -3.46 -9.39 -25.70
CA SER A 199 -3.77 -8.31 -24.76
C SER A 199 -5.25 -7.95 -24.91
N ASP A 200 -5.99 -7.96 -23.81
CA ASP A 200 -7.41 -7.62 -23.85
C ASP A 200 -7.54 -6.09 -23.96
N GLN A 201 -7.54 -5.56 -25.19
CA GLN A 201 -7.81 -4.13 -25.44
C GLN A 201 -9.30 -3.81 -25.55
N LYS A 202 -10.21 -4.76 -25.28
CA LYS A 202 -11.67 -4.53 -25.24
C LYS A 202 -12.34 -4.87 -23.92
N GLY A 203 -11.61 -5.42 -22.96
CA GLY A 203 -11.85 -5.24 -21.55
C GLY A 203 -10.69 -4.47 -20.97
N THR A 204 -10.86 -3.17 -20.72
CA THR A 204 -10.10 -2.47 -19.69
C THR A 204 -10.52 -3.07 -18.33
N PHE A 205 -10.14 -4.33 -18.10
CA PHE A 205 -10.03 -4.93 -16.79
C PHE A 205 -8.55 -4.95 -16.50
N CYS A 206 -8.08 -3.75 -16.18
CA CYS A 206 -6.73 -3.53 -15.76
C CYS A 206 -6.38 -4.48 -14.60
N MET A 207 -5.10 -4.76 -14.54
CA MET A 207 -4.30 -4.89 -13.35
C MET A 207 -4.55 -3.77 -12.32
N GLU A 208 -5.76 -3.75 -11.80
CA GLU A 208 -6.26 -2.78 -10.83
C GLU A 208 -6.64 -3.50 -9.52
N SER A 209 -6.41 -4.81 -9.40
CA SER A 209 -6.84 -5.61 -8.26
C SER A 209 -5.75 -5.88 -7.20
N LEU A 210 -4.49 -5.48 -7.44
CA LEU A 210 -3.40 -5.60 -6.44
C LEU A 210 -2.47 -4.38 -6.41
N PHE A 211 -2.64 -3.42 -7.33
CA PHE A 211 -2.07 -2.09 -7.15
C PHE A 211 -3.12 -1.20 -6.51
N CYS A 212 -2.71 -0.38 -5.55
CA CYS A 212 -3.48 0.80 -5.18
C CYS A 212 -3.60 1.66 -6.44
N ASN A 213 -4.73 1.61 -7.17
CA ASN A 213 -5.01 2.51 -8.30
C ASN A 213 -5.43 3.89 -7.81
N GLU A 214 -4.69 4.39 -6.85
CA GLU A 214 -4.71 5.76 -6.45
C GLU A 214 -3.91 6.50 -7.51
N VAL A 215 -4.60 7.04 -8.53
CA VAL A 215 -3.99 8.08 -9.35
C VAL A 215 -3.65 9.22 -8.38
N TRP A 216 -2.35 9.36 -8.06
CA TRP A 216 -1.80 10.45 -7.27
C TRP A 216 -1.83 11.72 -8.13
N LEU A 217 -2.99 12.37 -8.16
CA LEU A 217 -3.23 13.61 -8.91
C LEU A 217 -2.46 14.82 -8.34
N MET A 218 -1.60 14.61 -7.33
CA MET A 218 -0.76 15.65 -6.71
C MET A 218 0.68 15.67 -7.26
N SER A 219 1.02 14.81 -8.23
CA SER A 219 2.32 14.91 -8.90
C SER A 219 2.31 16.12 -9.83
N PRO A 220 3.28 17.06 -9.72
CA PRO A 220 3.35 18.18 -10.64
C PRO A 220 3.59 17.64 -12.04
N SER A 221 2.68 17.94 -12.96
CA SER A 221 2.91 17.80 -14.40
C SER A 221 4.00 18.80 -14.79
N SER A 222 5.26 18.40 -14.66
CA SER A 222 6.38 19.20 -15.16
C SER A 222 6.43 19.06 -16.69
N PRO A 223 6.29 20.14 -17.47
CA PRO A 223 6.81 20.14 -18.82
C PRO A 223 8.34 20.08 -18.74
N ILE A 224 8.92 19.14 -19.47
CA ILE A 224 10.37 19.01 -19.66
C ILE A 224 10.88 20.32 -20.27
N VAL A 225 11.59 21.12 -19.49
CA VAL A 225 12.50 22.14 -20.00
C VAL A 225 13.88 21.79 -19.48
N THR A 226 14.68 21.19 -20.37
CA THR A 226 16.12 21.06 -20.25
C THR A 226 16.74 22.44 -19.98
N ALA A 227 17.25 22.65 -18.77
CA ALA A 227 18.15 23.77 -18.48
C ALA A 227 19.53 23.18 -18.17
N ASN A 228 20.44 23.42 -19.12
CA ASN A 228 21.85 23.07 -19.02
C ASN A 228 22.50 23.71 -17.78
N ASN A 229 23.37 22.94 -17.15
CA ASN A 229 24.40 23.47 -16.26
C ASN A 229 25.30 24.41 -17.08
N ASP A 230 25.41 25.69 -16.69
CA ASP A 230 26.66 26.43 -16.75
C ASP A 230 26.62 27.76 -15.97
N MET A 231 27.69 27.95 -15.19
CA MET A 231 28.39 29.17 -14.80
C MET A 231 27.74 30.30 -13.97
N HIS A 232 28.40 30.52 -12.81
CA HIS A 232 28.62 31.75 -12.04
C HIS A 232 28.42 33.11 -12.73
N THR A 233 27.85 34.08 -11.98
CA THR A 233 28.46 35.37 -11.50
C THR A 233 27.38 36.28 -10.84
N PRO A 234 27.69 37.44 -10.22
CA PRO A 234 27.83 37.60 -8.78
C PRO A 234 26.73 38.49 -8.14
N TYR A 235 26.74 38.53 -6.81
CA TYR A 235 25.95 39.46 -5.98
C TYR A 235 25.95 40.90 -6.50
N ASN A 236 24.75 41.48 -6.63
CA ASN A 236 24.54 42.90 -6.41
C ASN A 236 23.14 43.15 -5.84
N GLY A 237 23.08 43.97 -4.79
CA GLY A 237 21.92 44.16 -3.92
C GLY A 237 20.70 44.78 -4.60
N GLY A 238 19.54 44.32 -4.16
CA GLY A 238 18.23 44.88 -4.48
C GLY A 238 17.17 44.09 -3.71
N GLU A 239 16.52 44.77 -2.77
CA GLU A 239 15.50 44.24 -1.88
C GLU A 239 14.38 43.50 -2.63
N THR A 240 14.23 42.21 -2.37
CA THR A 240 12.94 41.53 -2.15
C THR A 240 13.27 40.19 -1.47
N GLY A 241 12.84 40.03 -0.22
CA GLY A 241 13.06 38.82 0.55
C GLY A 241 12.32 37.64 -0.06
N PHE A 242 13.01 36.88 -0.93
CA PHE A 242 12.59 35.56 -1.34
C PHE A 242 12.71 34.65 -0.11
N CYS A 243 11.63 34.52 0.66
CA CYS A 243 11.53 33.45 1.64
C CYS A 243 11.72 32.13 0.91
N SER A 244 12.70 31.36 1.38
CA SER A 244 12.99 29.99 0.95
C SER A 244 11.69 29.22 0.75
N ARG A 245 11.31 28.97 -0.51
CA ARG A 245 10.13 28.17 -0.88
C ARG A 245 10.26 26.83 -0.17
N ARG A 246 9.49 26.63 0.90
CA ARG A 246 9.10 25.28 1.32
C ARG A 246 8.58 24.58 0.06
N SER A 247 8.99 23.33 -0.15
CA SER A 247 8.52 22.50 -1.25
C SER A 247 7.00 22.35 -1.11
N CYS A 248 6.27 23.29 -1.70
CA CYS A 248 4.82 23.25 -1.76
C CYS A 248 4.45 22.40 -2.96
N PHE A 249 3.58 21.41 -2.77
CA PHE A 249 3.09 20.57 -3.87
C PHE A 249 2.36 21.38 -4.96
N PHE A 250 1.88 22.58 -4.61
CA PHE A 250 1.12 23.47 -5.48
C PHE A 250 1.96 24.69 -5.88
N THR A 251 1.90 25.05 -7.17
CA THR A 251 2.62 26.20 -7.72
C THR A 251 1.73 27.41 -7.95
N THR A 252 0.42 27.21 -8.09
CA THR A 252 -0.59 28.26 -8.31
C THR A 252 -1.82 28.09 -7.42
N LYS A 253 -2.69 29.11 -7.38
CA LYS A 253 -3.96 29.06 -6.63
C LYS A 253 -4.94 28.10 -7.27
N GLU A 254 -4.97 28.11 -8.59
CA GLU A 254 -5.77 27.24 -9.42
C GLU A 254 -5.39 25.77 -9.19
N ASP A 255 -4.09 25.44 -9.06
CA ASP A 255 -3.64 24.08 -8.72
C ASP A 255 -4.18 23.63 -7.36
N CYS A 256 -4.11 24.51 -6.35
CA CYS A 256 -4.57 24.21 -4.99
C CYS A 256 -6.09 24.02 -4.94
N GLU A 257 -6.86 24.85 -5.64
CA GLU A 257 -8.32 24.72 -5.74
C GLU A 257 -8.74 23.43 -6.46
N GLN A 258 -8.06 23.07 -7.56
CA GLN A 258 -8.29 21.80 -8.24
C GLN A 258 -7.96 20.59 -7.35
N ALA A 259 -6.85 20.65 -6.62
CA ALA A 259 -6.46 19.62 -5.68
C ALA A 259 -7.49 19.45 -4.55
N PHE A 260 -8.00 20.56 -4.03
CA PHE A 260 -9.07 20.57 -3.04
C PHE A 260 -10.34 19.89 -3.56
N GLU A 261 -10.77 20.22 -4.78
CA GLU A 261 -11.94 19.60 -5.42
C GLU A 261 -11.76 18.09 -5.66
N ILE A 262 -10.57 17.68 -6.10
CA ILE A 262 -10.21 16.26 -6.28
C ILE A 262 -10.32 15.50 -4.94
N CYS A 263 -9.75 16.06 -3.87
CA CYS A 263 -9.82 15.47 -2.54
C CYS A 263 -11.27 15.32 -2.07
N MET A 264 -12.10 16.36 -2.22
CA MET A 264 -13.52 16.32 -1.83
C MET A 264 -14.31 15.26 -2.62
N ARG A 265 -14.02 15.09 -3.91
CA ARG A 265 -14.69 14.09 -4.73
C ARG A 265 -14.32 12.66 -4.31
N LYS A 266 -13.06 12.46 -3.92
CA LYS A 266 -12.52 11.15 -3.53
C LYS A 266 -12.88 10.74 -2.10
N GLU A 267 -12.91 11.67 -1.14
CA GLU A 267 -13.00 11.36 0.29
C GLU A 267 -14.20 10.49 0.68
N GLN A 268 -15.33 10.64 -0.01
CA GLN A 268 -16.53 9.85 0.24
C GLN A 268 -16.29 8.34 0.05
N SER A 269 -15.38 7.97 -0.85
CA SER A 269 -15.08 6.57 -1.14
C SER A 269 -14.23 5.88 -0.07
N TYR A 270 -13.65 6.66 0.85
CA TYR A 270 -12.78 6.17 1.93
C TYR A 270 -13.45 6.32 3.30
N MET A 271 -14.73 6.65 3.34
CA MET A 271 -15.50 6.65 4.58
C MET A 271 -15.86 5.21 4.97
N PRO A 272 -15.84 4.84 6.26
CA PRO A 272 -16.51 3.64 6.72
C PRO A 272 -18.00 3.66 6.34
N GLY A 273 -18.62 2.49 6.31
CA GLY A 273 -20.04 2.35 5.99
C GLY A 273 -20.94 3.17 6.92
N PRO A 274 -22.11 3.64 6.44
CA PRO A 274 -22.92 4.68 7.10
C PRO A 274 -23.43 4.32 8.50
N ARG A 275 -23.50 3.02 8.85
CA ARG A 275 -23.94 2.54 10.17
C ARG A 275 -22.80 2.24 11.14
N TYR A 276 -21.55 2.55 10.77
CA TYR A 276 -20.39 2.21 11.59
C TYR A 276 -20.37 2.99 12.93
N ALA A 277 -20.76 4.26 12.93
CA ALA A 277 -20.87 5.04 14.15
C ALA A 277 -21.89 4.44 15.13
N ASP A 278 -23.06 4.02 14.62
CA ASP A 278 -24.09 3.33 15.42
C ASP A 278 -23.58 1.98 15.94
N HIS A 279 -22.82 1.25 15.11
CA HIS A 279 -22.20 -0.01 15.50
C HIS A 279 -21.23 0.18 16.67
N LEU A 280 -20.37 1.19 16.61
CA LEU A 280 -19.48 1.56 17.72
C LEU A 280 -20.26 1.96 18.97
N GLU A 281 -21.33 2.74 18.83
CA GLU A 281 -22.17 3.11 19.98
C GLU A 281 -22.72 1.87 20.69
N SER A 282 -23.23 0.90 19.91
CA SER A 282 -23.86 -0.33 20.41
C SER A 282 -22.90 -1.42 20.90
N ASN A 283 -21.61 -1.33 20.56
CA ASN A 283 -20.62 -2.36 20.87
C ASN A 283 -19.44 -1.77 21.65
N ASP A 284 -19.53 -1.81 22.97
CA ASP A 284 -18.51 -1.25 23.88
C ASP A 284 -17.12 -1.86 23.67
N LEU A 285 -17.03 -3.15 23.34
CA LEU A 285 -15.74 -3.81 23.08
C LEU A 285 -15.02 -3.15 21.91
N ILE A 286 -15.71 -3.01 20.76
CA ILE A 286 -15.11 -2.42 19.56
C ILE A 286 -14.87 -0.92 19.77
N LYS A 287 -15.78 -0.21 20.44
CA LYS A 287 -15.62 1.22 20.77
C LYS A 287 -14.36 1.48 21.60
N VAL A 288 -14.16 0.72 22.67
CA VAL A 288 -12.98 0.85 23.54
C VAL A 288 -11.71 0.39 22.80
N ALA A 289 -11.78 -0.73 22.07
CA ALA A 289 -10.63 -1.24 21.34
C ALA A 289 -10.20 -0.30 20.20
N ARG A 290 -11.14 0.33 19.48
CA ARG A 290 -10.85 1.41 18.52
C ARG A 290 -10.13 2.56 19.19
N PHE A 291 -10.66 3.06 20.31
CA PHE A 291 -10.01 4.17 21.02
C PHE A 291 -8.56 3.83 21.39
N ARG A 292 -8.31 2.63 21.93
CA ARG A 292 -6.96 2.15 22.23
C ARG A 292 -6.08 2.01 20.98
N ALA A 293 -6.61 1.48 19.89
CA ALA A 293 -5.88 1.35 18.62
C ALA A 293 -5.44 2.72 18.08
N ILE A 294 -6.35 3.69 18.06
CA ILE A 294 -6.06 5.06 17.59
C ILE A 294 -5.03 5.73 18.52
N GLN A 295 -5.19 5.59 19.84
CA GLN A 295 -4.19 6.06 20.80
C GLN A 295 -2.83 5.42 20.50
N TRP A 296 -2.78 4.12 20.30
CA TRP A 296 -1.56 3.40 20.01
C TRP A 296 -0.90 3.88 18.70
N PHE A 297 -1.66 4.13 17.63
CA PHE A 297 -1.12 4.73 16.40
C PHE A 297 -0.46 6.09 16.66
N ILE A 298 -1.09 6.94 17.47
CA ILE A 298 -0.57 8.26 17.84
C ILE A 298 0.73 8.14 18.64
N HIS A 299 0.82 7.17 19.57
CA HIS A 299 2.04 6.91 20.34
C HIS A 299 3.16 6.36 19.46
N SER A 300 2.85 5.38 18.61
CA SER A 300 3.78 4.77 17.66
C SER A 300 4.37 5.80 16.71
N ARG A 301 3.64 6.86 16.35
CA ARG A 301 4.17 7.98 15.56
C ARG A 301 5.43 8.59 16.15
N ARG A 302 5.44 8.89 17.45
CA ARG A 302 6.61 9.51 18.11
C ARG A 302 7.75 8.52 18.25
N ARG A 303 7.42 7.28 18.63
CA ARG A 303 8.38 6.19 18.84
C ARG A 303 9.13 5.82 17.56
N LEU A 304 8.42 5.77 16.43
CA LEU A 304 8.92 5.31 15.13
C LEU A 304 9.16 6.47 14.15
N ASN A 305 9.00 7.72 14.59
CA ASN A 305 9.12 8.92 13.77
C ASN A 305 8.28 8.90 12.48
N LEU A 306 7.03 8.44 12.58
CA LEU A 306 6.13 8.34 11.43
C LEU A 306 5.55 9.70 11.04
N SER A 307 5.22 9.84 9.77
CA SER A 307 4.43 10.97 9.28
C SER A 307 3.06 11.00 9.96
N ILE A 308 2.46 12.18 9.99
CA ILE A 308 1.07 12.30 10.48
C ILE A 308 0.10 11.55 9.56
N GLY A 309 0.34 11.58 8.24
CA GLY A 309 -0.49 10.92 7.24
C GLY A 309 -0.59 9.41 7.46
N THR A 310 0.49 8.77 7.92
CA THR A 310 0.52 7.34 8.25
C THR A 310 -0.43 7.00 9.41
N VAL A 311 -0.52 7.84 10.44
CA VAL A 311 -1.45 7.64 11.57
C VAL A 311 -2.90 7.71 11.11
N PHE A 312 -3.23 8.73 10.31
CA PHE A 312 -4.59 8.88 9.77
C PHE A 312 -4.95 7.76 8.79
N SER A 313 -4.00 7.29 7.99
CA SER A 313 -4.20 6.18 7.06
C SER A 313 -4.43 4.87 7.81
N ALA A 314 -3.63 4.56 8.84
CA ALA A 314 -3.83 3.39 9.69
C ALA A 314 -5.21 3.40 10.36
N ALA A 315 -5.64 4.56 10.89
CA ALA A 315 -6.98 4.75 11.43
C ALA A 315 -8.09 4.54 10.39
N ASN A 316 -7.91 5.06 9.17
CA ASN A 316 -8.85 4.88 8.07
C ASN A 316 -9.01 3.39 7.69
N TYR A 317 -7.89 2.66 7.57
CA TYR A 317 -7.90 1.24 7.26
C TYR A 317 -8.61 0.44 8.33
N PHE A 318 -8.32 0.73 9.60
CA PHE A 318 -8.96 0.11 10.76
C PHE A 318 -10.48 0.29 10.71
N ASP A 319 -10.94 1.54 10.58
CA ASP A 319 -12.36 1.88 10.62
C ASP A 319 -13.13 1.27 9.44
N ARG A 320 -12.57 1.32 8.22
CA ARG A 320 -13.18 0.69 7.04
C ARG A 320 -13.23 -0.83 7.17
N PHE A 321 -12.18 -1.46 7.69
CA PHE A 321 -12.13 -2.91 7.85
C PHE A 321 -13.17 -3.41 8.86
N ILE A 322 -13.24 -2.79 10.05
CA ILE A 322 -14.26 -3.16 11.04
C ILE A 322 -15.66 -2.88 10.50
N SER A 323 -15.84 -1.77 9.80
CA SER A 323 -17.13 -1.43 9.19
C SER A 323 -17.60 -2.47 8.17
N ALA A 324 -16.70 -3.02 7.36
CA ALA A 324 -16.99 -4.07 6.39
C ALA A 324 -17.19 -5.46 7.03
N ASN A 325 -16.61 -5.70 8.22
CA ASN A 325 -16.59 -7.02 8.88
C ASN A 325 -17.29 -6.99 10.25
N GLN A 326 -18.56 -6.60 10.25
CA GLN A 326 -19.38 -6.57 11.46
C GLN A 326 -19.80 -8.00 11.84
N CYS A 327 -19.16 -8.57 12.85
CA CYS A 327 -19.51 -9.87 13.41
C CYS A 327 -19.45 -9.86 14.94
N HIS A 328 -20.13 -10.82 15.59
CA HIS A 328 -20.14 -10.93 17.05
C HIS A 328 -18.90 -11.62 17.65
N GLY A 329 -17.96 -12.04 16.79
CA GLY A 329 -16.79 -12.85 17.20
C GLY A 329 -15.55 -12.05 17.59
N TRP A 330 -15.59 -10.72 17.52
CA TRP A 330 -14.43 -9.87 17.80
C TRP A 330 -13.93 -10.03 19.24
N LYS A 331 -12.63 -10.33 19.36
CA LYS A 331 -11.89 -10.35 20.63
C LYS A 331 -10.83 -9.25 20.60
N TYR A 332 -10.41 -8.77 21.77
CA TYR A 332 -9.41 -7.70 21.88
C TYR A 332 -8.11 -7.99 21.11
N TRP A 333 -7.56 -9.21 21.25
CA TRP A 333 -6.35 -9.60 20.52
C TRP A 333 -6.52 -9.54 19.00
N MET A 334 -7.71 -9.80 18.47
CA MET A 334 -7.97 -9.72 17.02
C MET A 334 -7.93 -8.28 16.55
N ILE A 335 -8.43 -7.35 17.38
CA ILE A 335 -8.42 -5.92 17.10
C ILE A 335 -7.00 -5.36 17.23
N GLU A 336 -6.20 -5.83 18.19
CA GLU A 336 -4.77 -5.48 18.27
C GLU A 336 -3.99 -6.00 17.06
N LEU A 337 -4.21 -7.24 16.63
CA LEU A 337 -3.61 -7.79 15.41
C LEU A 337 -3.97 -6.95 14.18
N LEU A 338 -5.26 -6.58 14.03
CA LEU A 338 -5.72 -5.66 12.99
C LEU A 338 -4.99 -4.32 13.07
N SER A 339 -4.83 -3.77 14.28
CA SER A 339 -4.15 -2.49 14.50
C SER A 339 -2.69 -2.54 14.03
N VAL A 340 -1.96 -3.59 14.41
CA VAL A 340 -0.57 -3.80 13.96
C VAL A 340 -0.50 -3.91 12.44
N ALA A 341 -1.42 -4.66 11.81
CA ALA A 341 -1.47 -4.78 10.36
C ALA A 341 -1.81 -3.44 9.66
N CYS A 342 -2.75 -2.66 10.19
CA CYS A 342 -3.11 -1.33 9.68
C CYS A 342 -1.90 -0.38 9.71
N LEU A 343 -1.18 -0.33 10.83
CA LEU A 343 -0.01 0.54 10.96
C LEU A 343 1.14 0.08 10.06
N SER A 344 1.37 -1.23 9.97
CA SER A 344 2.39 -1.81 9.10
C SER A 344 2.13 -1.48 7.63
N ILE A 345 0.89 -1.67 7.15
CA ILE A 345 0.51 -1.33 5.77
C ILE A 345 0.61 0.18 5.52
N ALA A 346 0.11 1.01 6.44
CA ALA A 346 0.20 2.46 6.30
C ALA A 346 1.66 2.94 6.24
N SER A 347 2.54 2.35 7.06
CA SER A 347 3.97 2.65 7.02
C SER A 347 4.61 2.23 5.69
N LYS A 348 4.34 1.01 5.21
CA LYS A 348 4.85 0.53 3.92
C LYS A 348 4.38 1.37 2.74
N PHE A 349 3.19 1.98 2.84
CA PHE A 349 2.60 2.79 1.78
C PHE A 349 3.04 4.26 1.83
N GLY A 350 3.19 4.83 3.02
CA GLY A 350 3.38 6.27 3.22
C GLY A 350 4.78 6.72 3.66
N GLU A 351 5.64 5.82 4.13
CA GLU A 351 6.97 6.16 4.67
C GLU A 351 8.10 5.82 3.69
N THR A 352 9.21 6.55 3.79
CA THR A 352 10.39 6.37 2.94
C THR A 352 11.22 5.15 3.30
N ALA A 353 11.10 4.66 4.54
CA ALA A 353 11.83 3.51 5.05
C ALA A 353 10.84 2.47 5.59
N PRO A 354 10.89 1.22 5.11
CA PRO A 354 10.01 0.17 5.60
C PRO A 354 10.39 -0.22 7.02
N LEU A 355 9.42 -0.23 7.93
CA LEU A 355 9.58 -0.73 9.30
C LEU A 355 9.57 -2.26 9.30
N SER A 356 10.36 -2.88 10.18
CA SER A 356 10.20 -4.31 10.44
C SER A 356 8.90 -4.58 11.20
N LEU A 357 8.36 -5.79 11.04
CA LEU A 357 7.16 -6.19 11.76
C LEU A 357 7.40 -6.18 13.28
N ASN A 358 8.61 -6.53 13.73
CA ASN A 358 8.95 -6.51 15.15
C ASN A 358 8.93 -5.09 15.73
N GLU A 359 9.50 -4.11 15.03
CA GLU A 359 9.48 -2.70 15.45
C GLU A 359 8.05 -2.13 15.51
N THR A 360 7.18 -2.63 14.63
CA THR A 360 5.79 -2.17 14.52
C THR A 360 4.99 -2.50 15.78
N GLN A 361 5.06 -3.73 16.32
CA GLN A 361 4.28 -4.20 17.47
C GLN A 361 4.89 -3.93 18.86
N MET A 362 6.00 -3.20 18.95
CA MET A 362 6.64 -2.85 20.23
C MET A 362 5.81 -1.84 21.07
N GLU A 363 5.79 -2.01 22.39
CA GLU A 363 5.19 -1.11 23.42
C GLU A 363 3.67 -0.83 23.30
N GLY A 364 2.94 -0.95 24.42
CA GLY A 364 1.54 -0.52 24.53
C GLY A 364 0.47 -1.49 24.00
N LEU A 365 0.84 -2.70 23.59
CA LEU A 365 -0.08 -3.79 23.24
C LEU A 365 -0.03 -4.91 24.30
N ASP A 366 -1.18 -5.54 24.55
CA ASP A 366 -1.28 -6.65 25.50
C ASP A 366 -0.75 -7.98 24.90
N HIS A 367 -0.76 -8.09 23.57
CA HIS A 367 -0.37 -9.30 22.84
C HIS A 367 0.79 -9.07 21.87
N GLU A 368 1.61 -10.10 21.70
CA GLU A 368 2.66 -10.17 20.68
C GLU A 368 2.29 -11.24 19.63
N PHE A 369 2.54 -10.91 18.36
CA PHE A 369 2.12 -11.73 17.22
C PHE A 369 3.32 -12.18 16.40
N GLN A 370 3.25 -13.42 15.92
CA GLN A 370 4.22 -13.91 14.94
C GLN A 370 4.10 -13.12 13.63
N SER A 371 5.24 -12.84 12.98
CA SER A 371 5.29 -12.13 11.69
C SER A 371 4.40 -12.74 10.62
N SER A 372 4.29 -14.07 10.57
CA SER A 372 3.41 -14.78 9.63
C SER A 372 1.93 -14.46 9.83
N LEU A 373 1.49 -14.35 11.08
CA LEU A 373 0.11 -13.99 11.42
C LEU A 373 -0.18 -12.53 11.07
N ILE A 374 0.78 -11.64 11.29
CA ILE A 374 0.66 -10.23 10.87
C ILE A 374 0.56 -10.15 9.35
N GLN A 375 1.42 -10.84 8.60
CA GLN A 375 1.38 -10.86 7.14
C GLN A 375 0.06 -11.43 6.59
N GLN A 376 -0.50 -12.47 7.24
CA GLN A 376 -1.83 -12.98 6.89
C GLN A 376 -2.92 -11.93 7.14
N MET A 377 -2.83 -11.20 8.26
CA MET A 377 -3.75 -10.11 8.55
C MET A 377 -3.58 -8.95 7.56
N GLU A 378 -2.35 -8.61 7.17
CA GLU A 378 -2.07 -7.60 6.13
C GLU A 378 -2.74 -7.98 4.81
N LEU A 379 -2.55 -9.21 4.34
CA LEU A 379 -3.19 -9.69 3.11
C LEU A 379 -4.72 -9.70 3.21
N THR A 380 -5.26 -10.04 4.38
CA THR A 380 -6.71 -10.01 4.63
C THR A 380 -7.24 -8.58 4.58
N LEU A 381 -6.54 -7.64 5.22
CA LEU A 381 -6.85 -6.21 5.20
C LEU A 381 -6.80 -5.65 3.77
N LEU A 382 -5.72 -5.93 3.03
CA LEU A 382 -5.55 -5.47 1.65
C LEU A 382 -6.65 -5.97 0.72
N LYS A 383 -7.00 -7.26 0.81
CA LYS A 383 -8.11 -7.85 0.04
C LYS A 383 -9.45 -7.22 0.39
N ASN A 384 -9.73 -7.04 1.68
CA ASN A 384 -11.00 -6.45 2.14
C ASN A 384 -11.15 -4.98 1.74
N LEU A 385 -10.05 -4.23 1.75
CA LEU A 385 -10.02 -2.83 1.33
C LEU A 385 -9.88 -2.67 -0.19
N GLU A 386 -9.84 -3.77 -0.94
CA GLU A 386 -9.63 -3.81 -2.40
C GLU A 386 -8.39 -3.00 -2.83
N TRP A 387 -7.33 -3.03 -2.01
CA TRP A 387 -6.10 -2.26 -2.22
C TRP A 387 -6.29 -0.75 -2.31
N ARG A 388 -7.43 -0.22 -1.85
CA ARG A 388 -7.70 1.23 -1.89
C ARG A 388 -7.08 1.92 -0.68
N LEU A 389 -5.75 2.09 -0.70
CA LEU A 389 -4.95 2.57 0.44
C LEU A 389 -4.68 4.09 0.45
N GLY A 390 -4.76 4.80 -0.66
CA GLY A 390 -4.52 6.26 -0.73
C GLY A 390 -5.72 7.07 -0.24
N CYS A 391 -6.17 6.76 0.97
CA CYS A 391 -7.33 7.40 1.56
C CYS A 391 -7.11 8.89 1.76
N ILE A 392 -8.12 9.67 1.38
CA ILE A 392 -8.21 11.09 1.74
C ILE A 392 -8.73 11.19 3.17
N THR A 393 -7.93 11.78 4.05
CA THR A 393 -8.23 11.94 5.48
C THR A 393 -8.19 13.41 5.87
N SER A 394 -8.58 13.75 7.10
CA SER A 394 -8.59 15.16 7.53
C SER A 394 -7.18 15.77 7.53
N SER A 395 -6.12 14.97 7.70
CA SER A 395 -4.74 15.45 7.57
C SER A 395 -4.38 15.82 6.13
N SER A 396 -5.01 15.19 5.12
CA SER A 396 -4.76 15.50 3.70
C SER A 396 -5.15 16.94 3.34
N TYR A 397 -6.04 17.56 4.10
CA TYR A 397 -6.48 18.95 3.88
C TYR A 397 -5.63 19.99 4.61
N VAL A 398 -4.72 19.61 5.52
CA VAL A 398 -3.96 20.56 6.33
C VAL A 398 -3.15 21.51 5.45
N GLU A 399 -2.36 20.98 4.52
CA GLU A 399 -1.56 21.79 3.60
C GLU A 399 -2.43 22.66 2.69
N LEU A 400 -3.47 22.07 2.07
CA LEU A 400 -4.42 22.79 1.21
C LEU A 400 -5.07 23.98 1.92
N LEU A 401 -5.55 23.78 3.15
CA LEU A 401 -6.23 24.80 3.92
C LEU A 401 -5.25 25.89 4.39
N THR A 402 -4.07 25.50 4.87
CA THR A 402 -3.05 26.46 5.32
C THR A 402 -2.51 27.31 4.17
N TRP A 403 -2.36 26.73 2.97
CA TRP A 403 -1.97 27.44 1.76
C TRP A 403 -3.00 28.50 1.35
N ASN A 404 -4.29 28.17 1.46
CA ASN A 404 -5.37 29.11 1.14
C ASN A 404 -5.36 30.36 2.04
N ILE A 405 -4.86 30.28 3.27
CA ILE A 405 -4.83 31.41 4.21
C ILE A 405 -3.42 31.98 4.43
N GLU A 406 -2.41 31.47 3.72
CA GLU A 406 -1.00 31.83 3.92
C GLU A 406 -0.76 33.33 3.74
N PHE A 407 -1.42 33.97 2.77
CA PHE A 407 -1.30 35.41 2.53
C PHE A 407 -2.02 36.29 3.56
N LEU A 408 -2.93 35.72 4.37
CA LEU A 408 -3.70 36.43 5.38
C LEU A 408 -3.04 36.40 6.76
N ILE A 409 -2.08 35.49 6.98
CA ILE A 409 -1.49 35.21 8.28
C ILE A 409 0.04 35.32 8.19
N LYS A 410 0.68 35.88 9.23
CA LYS A 410 2.15 35.97 9.28
C LYS A 410 2.77 34.56 9.28
N PRO A 411 3.92 34.33 8.62
CA PRO A 411 4.51 32.99 8.50
C PRO A 411 4.73 32.24 9.82
N LEU A 412 5.25 32.93 10.86
CA LEU A 412 5.43 32.36 12.20
C LEU A 412 4.11 31.94 12.86
N SER A 413 3.04 32.71 12.64
CA SER A 413 1.71 32.38 13.14
C SER A 413 1.07 31.24 12.35
N LEU A 414 1.37 31.11 11.06
CA LEU A 414 0.89 30.03 10.21
C LEU A 414 1.52 28.69 10.61
N GLU A 415 2.82 28.64 10.87
CA GLU A 415 3.48 27.43 11.36
C GLU A 415 2.90 26.95 12.70
N GLY A 416 2.73 27.86 13.66
CA GLY A 416 2.07 27.55 14.92
C GLY A 416 0.61 27.11 14.76
N LEU A 417 -0.11 27.65 13.76
CA LEU A 417 -1.47 27.23 13.42
C LEU A 417 -1.48 25.81 12.85
N THR A 418 -0.58 25.46 11.92
CA THR A 418 -0.47 24.13 11.32
C THR A 418 -0.20 23.05 12.36
N VAL A 419 0.69 23.31 13.32
CA VAL A 419 0.98 22.39 14.44
C VAL A 419 -0.26 22.16 15.29
N ARG A 420 -0.95 23.23 15.70
CA ARG A 420 -2.18 23.12 16.51
C ARG A 420 -3.34 22.49 15.77
N LEU A 421 -3.46 22.75 14.46
CA LEU A 421 -4.44 22.08 13.60
C LEU A 421 -4.20 20.58 13.57
N THR A 422 -2.95 20.18 13.35
CA THR A 422 -2.56 18.77 13.36
C THR A 422 -2.88 18.09 14.69
N GLU A 423 -2.58 18.75 15.81
CA GLU A 423 -2.88 18.28 17.15
C GLU A 423 -4.39 18.14 17.40
N LEU A 424 -5.18 19.15 17.04
CA LEU A 424 -6.63 19.11 17.18
C LEU A 424 -7.24 18.00 16.33
N LEU A 425 -6.70 17.76 15.12
CA LEU A 425 -7.12 16.66 14.26
C LEU A 425 -6.76 15.28 14.84
N LEU A 426 -5.60 15.13 15.49
CA LEU A 426 -5.26 13.90 16.21
C LEU A 426 -6.23 13.63 17.36
N ARG A 427 -6.61 14.67 18.11
CA ARG A 427 -7.63 14.56 19.16
C ARG A 427 -9.00 14.21 18.57
N ALA A 428 -9.36 14.81 17.43
CA ALA A 428 -10.58 14.52 16.70
C ALA A 428 -10.66 13.04 16.26
N LEU A 429 -9.54 12.46 15.83
CA LEU A 429 -9.44 11.08 15.37
C LEU A 429 -9.85 10.05 16.46
N LEU A 430 -9.60 10.38 17.73
CA LEU A 430 -9.99 9.57 18.89
C LEU A 430 -11.51 9.54 19.11
N ASP A 431 -12.24 10.55 18.65
CA ASP A 431 -13.68 10.63 18.82
C ASP A 431 -14.43 9.99 17.65
N TYR A 432 -14.97 8.79 17.86
CA TYR A 432 -15.73 8.09 16.83
C TYR A 432 -16.98 8.86 16.37
N LYS A 433 -17.51 9.80 17.15
CA LYS A 433 -18.65 10.63 16.72
C LYS A 433 -18.27 11.48 15.50
N LEU A 434 -17.00 11.84 15.36
CA LEU A 434 -16.52 12.61 14.22
C LEU A 434 -16.42 11.79 12.93
N LEU A 435 -16.54 10.46 12.98
CA LEU A 435 -16.65 9.61 11.79
C LEU A 435 -17.96 9.82 11.01
N ALA A 436 -18.96 10.47 11.62
CA ALA A 436 -20.19 10.84 10.93
C ALA A 436 -19.98 11.99 9.91
N PHE A 437 -18.85 12.69 9.97
CA PHE A 437 -18.54 13.82 9.09
C PHE A 437 -17.46 13.45 8.06
N ARG A 438 -17.53 14.10 6.90
CA ARG A 438 -16.49 13.95 5.87
C ARG A 438 -15.15 14.51 6.36
N PRO A 439 -14.02 13.97 5.88
CA PRO A 439 -12.69 14.46 6.25
C PRO A 439 -12.48 15.97 6.02
N SER A 440 -13.00 16.52 4.92
CA SER A 440 -13.01 17.96 4.61
C SER A 440 -13.73 18.77 5.71
N VAL A 441 -14.93 18.34 6.10
CA VAL A 441 -15.74 18.95 7.17
C VAL A 441 -14.98 18.95 8.49
N VAL A 442 -14.35 17.83 8.86
CA VAL A 442 -13.57 17.72 10.10
C VAL A 442 -12.38 18.68 10.08
N ALA A 443 -11.63 18.73 8.97
CA ALA A 443 -10.48 19.62 8.79
C ALA A 443 -10.87 21.11 8.86
N LEU A 444 -11.91 21.50 8.13
CA LEU A 444 -12.44 22.86 8.13
C LEU A 444 -13.01 23.27 9.49
N SER A 445 -13.69 22.36 10.18
CA SER A 445 -14.22 22.61 11.53
C SER A 445 -13.10 22.85 12.53
N ALA A 446 -12.06 22.00 12.50
CA ALA A 446 -10.88 22.16 13.35
C ALA A 446 -10.17 23.50 13.10
N LEU A 447 -9.94 23.84 11.83
CA LEU A 447 -9.32 25.11 11.45
C LEU A 447 -10.19 26.31 11.87
N SER A 448 -11.50 26.23 11.68
CA SER A 448 -12.43 27.29 12.08
C SER A 448 -12.40 27.54 13.59
N CYS A 449 -12.41 26.46 14.40
CA CYS A 449 -12.27 26.57 15.85
C CYS A 449 -10.95 27.29 16.23
N LEU A 450 -9.84 26.93 15.58
CA LEU A 450 -8.53 27.52 15.89
C LEU A 450 -8.41 28.98 15.45
N LEU A 451 -8.98 29.35 14.31
CA LEU A 451 -8.98 30.73 13.81
C LEU A 451 -9.81 31.64 14.72
N GLU A 452 -10.98 31.18 15.16
CA GLU A 452 -11.85 31.92 16.08
C GLU A 452 -11.20 32.10 17.46
N GLU A 453 -10.48 31.09 17.96
CA GLU A 453 -9.80 31.14 19.26
C GLU A 453 -8.54 32.03 19.24
N ASN A 454 -7.71 31.92 18.19
CA ASN A 454 -6.37 32.53 18.19
C ASN A 454 -6.27 33.83 17.40
N LEU A 455 -7.14 34.04 16.42
CA LEU A 455 -7.05 35.15 15.45
C LEU A 455 -8.43 35.78 15.17
N PRO A 456 -9.17 36.23 16.20
CA PRO A 456 -10.54 36.72 16.03
C PRO A 456 -10.65 37.89 15.03
N SER A 457 -9.62 38.74 14.92
CA SER A 457 -9.61 39.88 13.99
C SER A 457 -9.44 39.51 12.51
N THR A 458 -8.77 38.40 12.19
CA THR A 458 -8.56 37.92 10.79
C THR A 458 -9.39 36.68 10.45
N SER A 459 -10.03 36.07 11.45
CA SER A 459 -10.87 34.88 11.32
C SER A 459 -11.96 35.05 10.26
N GLY A 460 -12.68 36.18 10.24
CA GLY A 460 -13.76 36.43 9.28
C GLY A 460 -13.29 36.44 7.82
N ALA A 461 -12.12 37.01 7.55
CA ALA A 461 -11.55 37.04 6.19
C ALA A 461 -11.06 35.65 5.76
N CYS A 462 -10.41 34.91 6.66
CA CYS A 462 -9.95 33.55 6.40
C CYS A 462 -11.14 32.61 6.13
N LEU A 463 -12.18 32.69 6.98
CA LEU A 463 -13.40 31.91 6.83
C LEU A 463 -14.12 32.25 5.54
N ALA A 464 -14.24 33.54 5.18
CA ALA A 464 -14.84 33.95 3.91
C ALA A 464 -14.11 33.35 2.69
N GLN A 465 -12.78 33.29 2.74
CA GLN A 465 -11.99 32.67 1.67
C GLN A 465 -12.22 31.15 1.60
N LEU A 466 -12.30 30.48 2.75
CA LEU A 466 -12.56 29.03 2.82
C LEU A 466 -14.00 28.69 2.41
N THR A 467 -14.99 29.52 2.74
CA THR A 467 -16.39 29.30 2.36
C THR A 467 -16.62 29.32 0.85
N ASN A 468 -15.76 29.99 0.07
CA ASN A 468 -15.84 29.95 -1.39
C ASN A 468 -15.58 28.54 -1.98
N LEU A 469 -14.95 27.65 -1.21
CA LEU A 469 -14.60 26.29 -1.63
C LEU A 469 -15.70 25.27 -1.29
N ILE A 470 -16.79 25.69 -0.63
CA ILE A 470 -17.69 24.81 0.12
C ILE A 470 -19.16 25.09 -0.26
N SER A 471 -19.98 24.05 -0.38
CA SER A 471 -21.43 24.18 -0.62
C SER A 471 -22.23 24.47 0.66
N GLU A 472 -23.47 24.95 0.52
CA GLU A 472 -24.35 25.25 1.67
C GLU A 472 -24.59 24.03 2.60
N GLU A 473 -24.74 22.83 2.03
CA GLU A 473 -24.91 21.59 2.81
C GLU A 473 -23.70 21.31 3.73
N GLN A 474 -22.49 21.54 3.22
CA GLN A 474 -21.26 21.33 3.99
C GLN A 474 -21.11 22.36 5.11
N MET A 475 -21.62 23.58 4.93
CA MET A 475 -21.63 24.61 6.00
C MET A 475 -22.45 24.19 7.22
N GLU A 476 -23.62 23.57 7.01
CA GLU A 476 -24.41 23.02 8.11
C GLU A 476 -23.65 21.91 8.84
N ASN A 477 -23.01 21.01 8.08
CA ASN A 477 -22.20 19.92 8.62
C ASN A 477 -20.97 20.43 9.39
N ILE A 478 -20.33 21.50 8.93
CA ILE A 478 -19.23 22.17 9.64
C ILE A 478 -19.71 22.70 10.99
N SER A 479 -20.86 23.36 11.04
CA SER A 479 -21.42 23.85 12.31
C SER A 479 -21.68 22.72 13.30
N LYS A 480 -22.29 21.62 12.85
CA LYS A 480 -22.52 20.41 13.68
C LYS A 480 -21.21 19.76 14.15
N CYS A 481 -20.23 19.64 13.26
CA CYS A 481 -18.93 19.05 13.56
C CYS A 481 -18.14 19.90 14.55
N LYS A 482 -18.11 21.24 14.40
CA LYS A 482 -17.52 22.17 15.36
C LYS A 482 -18.13 22.00 16.76
N LYS A 483 -19.45 21.92 16.85
CA LYS A 483 -20.15 21.69 18.11
C LYS A 483 -19.71 20.37 18.75
N THR A 484 -19.67 19.30 17.97
CA THR A 484 -19.25 17.96 18.45
C THR A 484 -17.79 17.97 18.94
N MET A 485 -16.90 18.63 18.21
CA MET A 485 -15.48 18.75 18.56
C MET A 485 -15.25 19.54 19.86
N ASN A 486 -16.07 20.57 20.12
CA ASN A 486 -15.98 21.39 21.33
C ASN A 486 -16.62 20.73 22.56
N GLU A 487 -17.65 19.88 22.39
CA GLU A 487 -18.33 19.21 23.50
C GLU A 487 -17.42 18.22 24.25
N LYS A 488 -16.40 17.64 23.59
CA LYS A 488 -15.60 16.54 24.16
C LYS A 488 -14.22 16.95 24.73
N LEU A 489 -13.91 18.24 24.75
CA LEU A 489 -12.73 18.78 25.47
C LEU A 489 -12.87 18.66 27.01
N VAL A 490 -14.05 18.27 27.52
CA VAL A 490 -14.36 18.24 28.96
C VAL A 490 -14.42 16.82 29.57
N ASP A 491 -14.76 15.77 28.80
CA ASP A 491 -15.05 14.43 29.35
C ASP A 491 -13.85 13.47 29.46
N GLN A 492 -12.76 13.68 28.70
CA GLN A 492 -11.70 12.67 28.59
C GLN A 492 -10.79 12.55 29.83
N LEU A 493 -10.78 13.53 30.73
CA LEU A 493 -9.97 13.49 31.96
C LEU A 493 -10.57 12.57 33.05
N GLN A 494 -11.85 12.23 32.99
CA GLN A 494 -12.49 11.35 34.00
C GLN A 494 -12.30 9.87 33.69
N ASN A 495 -12.18 9.49 32.41
CA ASN A 495 -12.05 8.10 31.98
C ASN A 495 -10.60 7.59 31.94
N LEU A 496 -9.61 8.48 32.02
CA LEU A 496 -8.18 8.15 32.10
C LEU A 496 -7.72 7.76 33.52
N ALA A 497 -8.56 7.96 34.54
CA ALA A 497 -8.20 7.74 35.95
C ALA A 497 -8.67 6.39 36.54
N ALA A 498 -9.27 5.50 35.74
CA ALA A 498 -9.60 4.15 36.19
C ALA A 498 -8.36 3.25 36.09
N PRO A 499 -7.91 2.60 37.18
CA PRO A 499 -6.83 1.62 37.11
C PRO A 499 -7.26 0.47 36.20
N LEU A 500 -6.47 0.20 35.16
CA LEU A 500 -6.62 -0.93 34.24
C LEU A 500 -6.35 -2.25 34.98
N HIS A 501 -7.31 -2.73 35.77
CA HIS A 501 -7.27 -4.10 36.28
C HIS A 501 -7.99 -5.04 35.32
N SER A 502 -7.19 -5.88 34.67
CA SER A 502 -7.51 -7.16 34.00
C SER A 502 -8.98 -7.38 33.62
N PHE A 503 -9.33 -7.01 32.39
CA PHE A 503 -10.44 -7.70 31.75
C PHE A 503 -10.04 -9.16 31.59
N SER A 504 -10.91 -10.08 32.03
CA SER A 504 -10.72 -11.51 31.79
C SER A 504 -10.88 -11.77 30.30
N TYR A 505 -9.79 -11.68 29.55
CA TYR A 505 -9.79 -12.00 28.13
C TYR A 505 -9.99 -13.52 27.96
N PRO A 506 -10.87 -13.97 27.07
CA PRO A 506 -10.97 -15.39 26.74
C PRO A 506 -9.63 -15.88 26.19
N SER A 507 -9.28 -17.14 26.45
CA SER A 507 -8.01 -17.74 26.03
C SER A 507 -7.70 -17.44 24.56
N SER A 508 -6.53 -16.85 24.33
CA SER A 508 -6.03 -16.52 22.99
C SER A 508 -5.49 -17.78 22.29
N PRO A 509 -5.53 -17.87 20.95
CA PRO A 509 -4.93 -18.99 20.22
C PRO A 509 -3.41 -19.12 20.48
N VAL A 510 -2.84 -20.31 20.22
CA VAL A 510 -1.41 -20.62 20.42
C VAL A 510 -0.46 -19.68 19.65
N THR A 511 -0.95 -19.02 18.60
CA THR A 511 -0.19 -18.06 17.78
C THR A 511 -0.11 -16.65 18.38
N VAL A 512 -0.75 -16.41 19.52
CA VAL A 512 -0.79 -15.13 20.21
C VAL A 512 -0.15 -15.28 21.59
N LEU A 513 0.94 -14.57 21.82
CA LEU A 513 1.65 -14.60 23.09
C LEU A 513 1.16 -13.45 23.97
N THR A 514 0.77 -13.74 25.21
CA THR A 514 0.49 -12.70 26.20
C THR A 514 1.81 -12.10 26.66
N ARG A 515 1.93 -10.77 26.64
CA ARG A 515 3.15 -10.10 27.08
C ARG A 515 3.23 -10.16 28.61
N ASP A 516 4.33 -10.72 29.14
CA ASP A 516 4.60 -10.67 30.58
C ASP A 516 4.80 -9.21 30.99
N GLN A 517 3.87 -8.69 31.79
CA GLN A 517 3.99 -7.36 32.37
C GLN A 517 5.10 -7.41 33.44
N SER A 518 6.32 -6.98 33.10
CA SER A 518 7.26 -6.59 34.13
C SER A 518 6.75 -5.28 34.74
N GLU A 519 6.57 -5.24 36.06
CA GLU A 519 6.32 -4.00 36.80
C GLU A 519 7.54 -3.08 36.62
N MET A 520 7.51 -2.30 35.55
CA MET A 520 8.42 -1.18 35.34
C MET A 520 7.71 0.07 35.81
N CYS A 521 8.27 0.62 36.90
CA CYS A 521 7.85 1.84 37.58
C CYS A 521 7.40 2.92 36.58
N ASP A 522 6.08 3.17 36.53
CA ASP A 522 5.42 4.16 35.70
C ASP A 522 6.07 5.55 35.88
N HIS A 523 7.04 5.85 35.03
CA HIS A 523 7.40 7.22 34.73
C HIS A 523 6.37 7.68 33.72
N GLN A 524 5.23 8.11 34.27
CA GLN A 524 4.12 8.78 33.62
C GLN A 524 4.60 9.58 32.40
N VAL A 525 4.50 8.97 31.22
CA VAL A 525 4.95 9.56 29.96
C VAL A 525 4.04 10.75 29.70
N ASP A 526 4.62 11.94 29.57
CA ASP A 526 3.96 13.24 29.55
C ASP A 526 2.88 13.37 28.46
N PHE A 527 1.66 12.98 28.78
CA PHE A 527 0.44 13.33 28.06
C PHE A 527 0.13 14.83 28.18
N ILE A 528 0.71 15.53 29.16
CA ILE A 528 0.38 16.91 29.49
C ILE A 528 0.64 17.86 28.30
N THR A 529 1.68 17.63 27.49
CA THR A 529 1.99 18.54 26.37
C THR A 529 1.01 18.48 25.20
N LEU A 530 0.30 17.36 24.99
CA LEU A 530 -0.77 17.23 23.99
C LEU A 530 -2.15 17.66 24.51
N PHE A 531 -2.25 18.05 25.79
CA PHE A 531 -3.51 18.39 26.46
C PHE A 531 -3.46 19.71 27.25
N THR A 532 -2.32 20.42 27.29
CA THR A 532 -2.24 21.77 27.86
C THR A 532 -2.55 22.85 26.84
N VAL A 533 -3.78 23.36 26.89
CA VAL A 533 -4.05 24.77 26.53
C VAL A 533 -3.95 25.58 27.84
N PRO A 534 -3.32 26.76 27.87
CA PRO A 534 -3.29 27.59 29.07
C PRO A 534 -4.67 28.22 29.30
N CYS A 535 -5.59 27.50 29.96
CA CYS A 535 -6.78 28.12 30.53
C CYS A 535 -6.40 28.75 31.89
N SER A 536 -6.46 30.07 31.92
CA SER A 536 -6.28 30.87 33.12
C SER A 536 -7.41 30.59 34.13
N ASN A 537 -7.00 30.39 35.39
CA ASN A 537 -7.81 30.46 36.62
C ASN A 537 -9.02 29.52 36.75
N ILE A 538 -8.77 28.26 37.15
CA ILE A 538 -9.73 27.50 37.97
C ILE A 538 -8.98 26.85 39.15
N ASN A 539 -9.24 27.34 40.35
CA ASN A 539 -8.70 26.85 41.62
C ASN A 539 -9.50 25.62 42.07
N LEU A 540 -8.90 24.42 42.04
CA LEU A 540 -9.51 23.20 42.59
C LEU A 540 -8.67 22.70 43.77
N LYS A 541 -9.21 22.87 44.98
CA LYS A 541 -8.67 22.35 46.24
C LYS A 541 -8.70 20.83 46.23
N LEU A 542 -7.52 20.20 46.32
CA LEU A 542 -7.38 18.76 46.57
C LEU A 542 -7.76 18.45 48.03
N ALA A 543 -8.81 17.63 48.24
CA ALA A 543 -9.12 17.04 49.54
C ALA A 543 -8.43 15.67 49.65
N GLY A 544 -7.34 15.60 50.43
CA GLY A 544 -6.64 14.35 50.71
C GLY A 544 -7.39 13.45 51.71
N ARG A 545 -7.62 12.19 51.36
CA ARG A 545 -7.98 11.12 52.31
C ARG A 545 -6.78 10.20 52.50
N LYS A 546 -6.13 10.32 53.67
CA LYS A 546 -5.20 9.32 54.20
C LYS A 546 -5.97 8.03 54.52
N ARG A 547 -5.51 6.88 54.03
CA ARG A 547 -5.89 5.58 54.60
C ARG A 547 -4.82 5.16 55.61
N ALA A 548 -5.25 4.93 56.83
CA ALA A 548 -4.46 4.33 57.89
C ALA A 548 -4.35 2.82 57.65
N ALA A 549 -3.17 2.28 57.94
CA ALA A 549 -2.91 0.85 58.04
C ALA A 549 -3.34 0.37 59.44
N GLU A 550 -4.09 -0.72 59.51
CA GLU A 550 -4.23 -1.52 60.74
C GLU A 550 -4.07 -3.02 60.40
N ARG A 551 -2.93 -3.52 60.91
CA ARG A 551 -2.59 -4.85 61.47
C ARG A 551 -3.14 -6.13 60.87
#